data_AF-G5AIE9-F1
#
_entry.id   AF-G5AIE9-F1
#
_cell.length_a   1.000
_cell.length_b   1.000
_cell.length_c   1.000
_cell.angle_alpha   90.00
_cell.angle_beta   90.00
_cell.angle_gamma   90.00
#
_symmetry.space_group_name_H-M   'P 1'
#
loop_
_entity.id
_entity.type
_entity.pdbx_description
1 polymer ?
#
loop_
_entity_poly.entity_id
_entity_poly.type
_entity_poly.pdbx_seq_one_letter_code
_entity_poly.pdbx_strand_id
1 'polypeptide(L)'
;MDQEYPVDENLACASLAGLPVVWRKLRTDLHLAMRTGLTYSEVTTLLNSDEMAHRLFHPYDLSCMLAQMMYWNQLDKAYWTTYVPERYFLHAESILDR
;
A
#
# COMPACT_ATOMS: atom_id res chain seq x y z
N MET A 1 -19.16 2.20 -3.97
CA MET A 1 -18.48 1.21 -4.83
C MET A 1 -17.45 0.56 -3.94
N ASP A 2 -17.76 -0.63 -3.46
CA ASP A 2 -16.85 -1.46 -2.67
C ASP A 2 -15.82 -2.01 -3.66
N GLN A 3 -14.71 -1.30 -3.81
CA GLN A 3 -13.63 -1.76 -4.67
C GLN A 3 -12.90 -2.89 -3.92
N GLU A 4 -13.29 -4.12 -4.22
CA GLU A 4 -12.65 -5.31 -3.69
C GLU A 4 -11.35 -5.59 -4.44
N TYR A 5 -10.30 -6.02 -3.73
CA TYR A 5 -9.07 -6.41 -4.41
C TYR A 5 -9.32 -7.66 -5.27
N PRO A 6 -8.82 -7.68 -6.52
CA PRO A 6 -9.08 -8.79 -7.44
C PRO A 6 -8.40 -10.10 -7.04
N VAL A 7 -7.39 -10.05 -6.18
CA VAL A 7 -6.59 -11.20 -5.75
C VAL A 7 -6.63 -11.35 -4.23
N ASP A 8 -6.91 -12.57 -3.77
CA ASP A 8 -6.85 -12.91 -2.35
C ASP A 8 -5.40 -12.99 -1.85
N GLU A 9 -5.24 -12.96 -0.53
CA GLU A 9 -3.93 -12.96 0.11
C GLU A 9 -3.10 -14.22 -0.19
N ASN A 10 -3.74 -15.39 -0.32
CA ASN A 10 -3.03 -16.64 -0.57
C ASN A 10 -2.41 -16.65 -1.96
N LEU A 11 -3.18 -16.19 -2.96
CA LEU A 11 -2.71 -16.09 -4.34
C LEU A 11 -1.65 -14.99 -4.49
N ALA A 12 -1.80 -13.86 -3.81
CA ALA A 12 -0.77 -12.82 -3.78
C ALA A 12 0.55 -13.34 -3.16
N CYS A 13 0.47 -14.05 -2.03
CA CYS A 13 1.61 -14.64 -1.34
C CYS A 13 2.31 -15.71 -2.18
N ALA A 14 1.57 -16.46 -3.00
CA ALA A 14 2.15 -17.47 -3.90
C ALA A 14 3.18 -16.89 -4.88
N SER A 15 3.07 -15.60 -5.24
CA SER A 15 4.07 -14.92 -6.09
C SER A 15 5.45 -14.74 -5.43
N LEU A 16 5.55 -14.97 -4.12
CA LEU A 16 6.83 -14.97 -3.39
C LEU A 16 7.54 -16.33 -3.41
N ALA A 17 6.95 -17.37 -4.01
CA ALA A 17 7.54 -18.70 -4.04
C ALA A 17 8.96 -18.67 -4.64
N GLY A 18 9.94 -19.14 -3.86
CA GLY A 18 11.36 -19.15 -4.27
C GLY A 18 12.14 -17.87 -3.96
N LEU A 19 11.50 -16.83 -3.42
CA LEU A 19 12.19 -15.62 -2.97
C LEU A 19 12.53 -15.70 -1.47
N PRO A 20 13.64 -15.08 -1.01
CA PRO A 20 14.00 -14.99 0.41
C PRO A 20 13.17 -13.92 1.14
N VAL A 21 11.88 -13.81 0.84
CA VAL A 21 10.98 -12.76 1.30
C VAL A 21 9.83 -13.39 2.08
N VAL A 22 9.59 -12.90 3.29
CA VAL A 22 8.50 -13.39 4.15
C VAL A 22 7.31 -12.45 3.99
N TRP A 23 6.18 -12.97 3.49
CA TRP A 23 4.94 -12.21 3.29
C TRP A 23 4.63 -11.31 4.50
N ARG A 24 4.51 -11.87 5.70
CA ARG A 24 4.20 -11.13 6.95
C ARG A 24 5.17 -10.01 7.34
N LYS A 25 6.33 -9.90 6.70
CA LYS A 25 7.33 -8.85 6.95
C LYS A 25 7.35 -7.77 5.87
N LEU A 26 6.50 -7.88 4.84
CA LEU A 26 6.38 -6.86 3.82
C LEU A 26 5.76 -5.58 4.40
N ARG A 27 6.08 -4.44 3.78
CA ARG A 27 5.38 -3.18 4.04
C ARG A 27 3.90 -3.32 3.63
N THR A 28 3.01 -2.62 4.32
CA THR A 28 1.57 -2.66 4.04
C THR A 28 1.22 -2.28 2.60
N ASP A 29 1.96 -1.33 2.00
CA ASP A 29 1.75 -0.92 0.62
C ASP A 29 2.10 -2.04 -0.38
N LEU A 30 3.18 -2.79 -0.13
CA LEU A 30 3.52 -3.99 -0.91
C LEU A 30 2.43 -5.06 -0.81
N HIS A 31 1.94 -5.34 0.40
CA HIS A 31 0.85 -6.30 0.63
C HIS A 31 -0.39 -5.98 -0.20
N LEU A 32 -0.87 -4.74 -0.12
CA LEU A 32 -2.11 -4.33 -0.78
C LEU A 32 -1.95 -4.21 -2.29
N ALA A 33 -0.80 -3.71 -2.77
CA ALA A 33 -0.55 -3.62 -4.20
C ALA A 33 -0.38 -5.01 -4.85
N MET A 34 0.20 -6.01 -4.16
CA MET A 34 0.24 -7.38 -4.68
C MET A 34 -1.16 -8.00 -4.82
N ARG A 35 -2.14 -7.54 -4.04
CA ARG A 35 -3.54 -7.95 -4.18
C ARG A 35 -4.24 -7.37 -5.41
N THR A 36 -3.57 -6.49 -6.17
CA THR A 36 -4.04 -6.10 -7.53
C THR A 36 -3.63 -7.12 -8.60
N GLY A 37 -2.94 -8.20 -8.23
CA GLY A 37 -2.45 -9.24 -9.14
C GLY A 37 -1.06 -9.01 -9.72
N LEU A 38 -0.39 -7.93 -9.30
CA LEU A 38 0.99 -7.65 -9.65
C LEU A 38 1.94 -8.53 -8.81
N THR A 39 3.02 -9.00 -9.44
CA THR A 39 4.07 -9.76 -8.76
C THR A 39 4.88 -8.87 -7.81
N TYR A 40 5.58 -9.49 -6.85
CA TYR A 40 6.44 -8.76 -5.92
C TYR A 40 7.46 -7.84 -6.62
N SER A 41 8.06 -8.30 -7.72
CA SER A 41 9.03 -7.50 -8.49
C SER A 41 8.38 -6.29 -9.17
N GLU A 42 7.19 -6.47 -9.77
CA GLU A 42 6.45 -5.39 -10.42
C GLU A 42 6.01 -4.34 -9.41
N VAL A 43 5.42 -4.77 -8.30
CA VAL A 43 4.98 -3.86 -7.23
C VAL A 43 6.18 -3.12 -6.64
N THR A 44 7.28 -3.82 -6.36
CA THR A 44 8.48 -3.17 -5.81
C THR A 44 9.03 -2.13 -6.78
N THR A 45 9.02 -2.40 -8.08
CA THR A 45 9.46 -1.43 -9.09
C THR A 45 8.56 -0.21 -9.11
N LEU A 46 7.24 -0.41 -9.10
CA LEU A 46 6.24 0.64 -9.15
C LEU A 46 6.18 1.50 -7.88
N LEU A 47 6.29 0.90 -6.68
CA LEU A 47 6.22 1.65 -5.42
C LEU A 47 7.51 2.42 -5.10
N ASN A 48 8.62 2.04 -5.73
CA ASN A 48 9.90 2.73 -5.61
C ASN A 48 10.19 3.68 -6.79
N SER A 49 9.35 3.70 -7.84
CA SER A 49 9.44 4.70 -8.89
C SER A 49 8.82 6.02 -8.43
N ASP A 50 9.23 7.12 -9.07
CA ASP A 50 8.65 8.45 -8.87
C ASP A 50 7.32 8.58 -9.63
N GLU A 51 6.38 7.70 -9.31
CA GLU A 51 5.09 7.60 -10.00
C GLU A 51 3.91 7.58 -9.03
N MET A 52 2.74 7.88 -9.59
CA MET A 52 1.48 7.90 -8.88
C MET A 52 0.96 6.47 -8.61
N ALA A 53 1.30 5.90 -7.45
CA ALA A 53 0.85 4.57 -7.06
C ALA A 53 -0.43 4.54 -6.19
N HIS A 54 -0.88 5.70 -5.66
CA HIS A 54 -2.00 5.73 -4.71
C HIS A 54 -3.32 5.19 -5.25
N ARG A 55 -3.47 5.12 -6.57
CA ARG A 55 -4.66 4.58 -7.26
C ARG A 55 -4.79 3.07 -7.18
N LEU A 56 -3.73 2.36 -6.79
CA LEU A 56 -3.77 0.92 -6.56
C LEU A 56 -4.54 0.53 -5.31
N PHE A 57 -4.65 1.45 -4.34
CA PHE A 57 -5.17 1.16 -3.03
C PHE A 57 -6.65 1.53 -2.93
N HIS A 58 -7.41 0.71 -2.20
CA HIS A 58 -8.75 1.07 -1.81
C HIS A 58 -8.72 2.38 -0.99
N PRO A 59 -9.66 3.32 -1.19
CA PRO A 59 -9.69 4.61 -0.48
C PRO A 59 -9.56 4.51 1.05
N TYR A 60 -10.23 3.52 1.65
CA TYR A 60 -10.17 3.28 3.09
C TYR A 60 -8.78 2.77 3.51
N ASP A 61 -8.25 1.76 2.83
CA ASP A 61 -6.94 1.19 3.15
C ASP A 61 -5.82 2.20 2.95
N LEU A 62 -5.92 3.04 1.91
CA LEU A 62 -5.00 4.15 1.68
C LEU A 62 -4.97 5.07 2.89
N SER A 63 -6.14 5.47 3.40
CA SER A 63 -6.23 6.36 4.56
C SER A 63 -5.69 5.69 5.84
N CYS A 64 -5.97 4.40 6.04
CA CYS A 64 -5.40 3.64 7.15
C CYS A 64 -3.86 3.52 7.06
N MET A 65 -3.31 3.29 5.86
CA MET A 65 -1.87 3.26 5.67
C MET A 65 -1.23 4.61 5.97
N LEU A 66 -1.82 5.70 5.47
CA LEU A 66 -1.34 7.05 5.75
C LEU A 66 -1.36 7.35 7.25
N ALA A 67 -2.42 6.95 7.96
CA ALA A 67 -2.52 7.11 9.41
C ALA A 67 -1.38 6.36 10.13
N GLN A 68 -1.11 5.10 9.74
CA GLN A 68 0.02 4.34 10.28
C GLN A 68 1.37 5.02 9.98
N MET A 69 1.58 5.47 8.75
CA MET A 69 2.81 6.18 8.37
C MET A 69 2.98 7.49 9.15
N MET A 70 1.93 8.26 9.35
CA MET A 70 1.92 9.48 10.17
C MET A 70 2.26 9.17 11.63
N TYR A 71 1.58 8.18 12.22
CA TYR A 71 1.82 7.77 13.61
C TYR A 71 3.28 7.39 13.86
N TRP A 72 3.93 6.72 12.90
CA TRP A 72 5.33 6.32 13.00
C TRP A 72 6.33 7.33 12.40
N ASN A 73 5.87 8.49 11.92
CA ASN A 73 6.65 9.49 11.20
C ASN A 73 7.48 8.89 10.02
N GLN A 74 6.78 8.23 9.09
CA GLN A 74 7.36 7.50 7.95
C GLN A 74 6.77 7.89 6.59
N LEU A 75 6.07 9.02 6.50
CA LEU A 75 5.47 9.48 5.24
C LEU A 75 6.51 9.70 4.13
N ASP A 76 7.72 10.08 4.51
CA ASP A 76 8.87 10.33 3.63
C ASP A 76 9.53 9.05 3.08
N LYS A 77 9.19 7.87 3.62
CA LYS A 77 9.77 6.58 3.19
C LYS A 77 9.15 6.00 1.92
N ALA A 78 8.15 6.68 1.36
CA ALA A 78 7.39 6.21 0.22
C ALA A 78 7.14 7.37 -0.75
N TYR A 79 7.91 7.44 -1.84
CA TYR A 79 7.81 8.56 -2.80
C TYR A 79 6.39 8.78 -3.34
N TRP A 80 5.63 7.70 -3.52
CA TRP A 80 4.25 7.76 -4.00
C TRP A 80 3.31 8.59 -3.10
N THR A 81 3.63 8.81 -1.82
CA THR A 81 2.81 9.60 -0.90
C THR A 81 2.71 11.06 -1.31
N THR A 82 3.73 11.60 -2.00
CA THR A 82 3.75 12.98 -2.52
C THR A 82 2.66 13.25 -3.57
N TYR A 83 2.21 12.20 -4.25
CA TYR A 83 1.15 12.29 -5.28
C TYR A 83 -0.25 12.04 -4.72
N VAL A 84 -0.39 11.81 -3.41
CA VAL A 84 -1.69 11.52 -2.79
C VAL A 84 -2.49 12.81 -2.60
N PRO A 85 -3.78 12.86 -3.01
CA PRO A 85 -4.62 14.02 -2.74
C PRO A 85 -4.84 14.28 -1.24
N GLU A 86 -4.83 15.56 -0.85
CA GLU A 86 -4.97 16.04 0.53
C GLU A 86 -6.12 15.39 1.33
N ARG A 87 -7.27 15.13 0.67
CA ARG A 87 -8.44 14.50 1.31
C ARG A 87 -8.14 13.18 2.03
N TYR A 88 -7.16 12.41 1.55
CA TYR A 88 -6.80 11.13 2.18
C TYR A 88 -5.95 11.34 3.43
N PHE A 89 -5.13 12.40 3.46
CA PHE A 89 -4.39 12.80 4.66
C PHE A 89 -5.34 13.33 5.74
N LEU A 90 -6.32 14.16 5.38
CA LEU A 90 -7.36 14.62 6.31
C LEU A 90 -8.17 13.45 6.90
N HIS A 91 -8.47 12.44 6.08
CA HIS A 91 -9.16 11.25 6.58
C HIS A 91 -8.25 10.41 7.50
N ALA A 92 -6.96 10.29 7.17
CA ALA A 92 -5.97 9.64 8.01
C ALA A 92 -5.78 10.32 9.37
N GLU A 93 -5.74 11.65 9.41
CA GLU A 93 -5.72 12.43 10.65
C GLU A 93 -6.96 12.14 11.51
N SER A 94 -8.15 12.14 10.90
CA SER A 94 -9.39 11.77 11.59
C SER A 94 -9.38 10.33 12.13
N ILE A 95 -8.61 9.41 11.53
CA ILE A 95 -8.43 8.04 12.05
C ILE A 95 -7.54 8.05 13.29
N LEU A 96 -6.53 8.93 13.35
CA LEU A 96 -5.61 9.05 14.49
C LEU A 96 -6.21 9.79 15.69
N ASP A 97 -7.16 10.71 15.45
CA ASP A 97 -7.85 11.47 16.49
C ASP A 97 -8.93 10.67 17.26
N ARG A 98 -9.13 9.39 16.91
CA ARG A 98 -10.11 8.48 17.52
C ARG A 98 -9.49 7.53 18.54
#